data_AF-A0A9W7TXW9-F1
#
_entry.id   AF-A0A9W7TXW9-F1
#
_cell.length_a   1.000
_cell.length_b   1.000
_cell.length_c   1.000
_cell.angle_alpha   90.00
_cell.angle_beta   90.00
_cell.angle_gamma   90.00
#
_symmetry.space_group_name_H-M   'P 1'
#
loop_
_entity.id
_entity.type
_entity.pdbx_description
1 polymer ?
#
loop_
_entity_poly.entity_id
_entity_poly.type
_entity_poly.pdbx_seq_one_letter_code
_entity_poly.pdbx_strand_id
1 'polypeptide(L)'
;MTDTTITQTPPSSSLTAGWAPVIDVTPHEPTLRGTAMAGALAVAIGFGGFFGWAFTASLDSAAIAPGTIAVESHRKTVSHLEGGILSELLVKDGDLVKAGQVMLRLDTTQSGAVVAQLHGQYWTSLARLARLRAEQTDAKAPVYAEELVTAAKTSSVAAEALAAEQRLFESRRDAYEGQISIQRKRIGQLRDELVALESQRVAANDRLRYTQDELRIVETLLAKGYERKPRMLELQRNVADTKGRLGEIQADKSKAEQGIAAAELEIINLGNTRRSEVGNELQTVQATISDLSERLRSAGDVLKRQELVAPQAGRVTNLRFYTPGGVIPPGQGILDIVPQDDGLIVEARVSPADVQNIDVGGSAMVRLIGYRQRLVPPVQGKVLTLSADQLEDERTGQAYFIARISLDAATLKALPDVDLHPGMPTEVMIHGHARKAIEYFLTPLTDGMNRAFREN
;
A
#
# COMPACT_ATOMS: atom_id res chain seq x y z
N MET A 1 46.23 -119.32 70.59
CA MET A 1 45.16 -118.90 69.65
C MET A 1 45.30 -117.40 69.53
N THR A 2 46.22 -116.98 68.67
CA THR A 2 45.96 -116.41 67.32
C THR A 2 45.61 -114.93 67.47
N ASP A 3 46.62 -114.05 67.49
CA ASP A 3 47.21 -113.39 66.29
C ASP A 3 46.15 -112.56 65.52
N THR A 4 46.37 -111.29 65.18
CA THR A 4 47.67 -110.74 64.72
C THR A 4 47.90 -109.30 65.16
N THR A 5 49.15 -109.04 65.55
CA THR A 5 49.80 -107.74 65.80
C THR A 5 49.76 -106.77 64.61
N ILE A 6 49.50 -105.47 64.82
CA ILE A 6 50.29 -104.37 64.21
C ILE A 6 50.52 -103.26 65.25
N THR A 7 51.74 -102.74 65.27
CA THR A 7 52.30 -101.81 66.26
C THR A 7 52.48 -100.41 65.65
N GLN A 8 52.16 -99.35 66.40
CA GLN A 8 53.07 -98.22 66.69
C GLN A 8 52.42 -97.17 67.63
N THR A 9 53.26 -96.37 68.30
CA THR A 9 52.94 -95.65 69.55
C THR A 9 53.57 -94.21 69.54
N PRO A 10 53.58 -93.36 70.61
CA PRO A 10 53.33 -91.92 70.48
C PRO A 10 54.63 -91.10 70.82
N PRO A 11 54.69 -89.91 71.49
CA PRO A 11 53.90 -89.45 72.66
C PRO A 11 53.22 -88.07 72.50
N SER A 12 52.44 -87.69 73.53
CA SER A 12 51.92 -86.35 73.84
C SER A 12 52.90 -85.49 74.66
N SER A 13 52.63 -84.18 74.75
CA SER A 13 52.93 -83.36 75.94
C SER A 13 51.81 -82.29 76.04
N SER A 14 51.01 -82.09 77.11
CA SER A 14 51.08 -82.28 78.57
C SER A 14 51.40 -81.00 79.36
N LEU A 15 50.64 -80.79 80.45
CA LEU A 15 50.79 -79.76 81.49
C LEU A 15 50.33 -78.33 81.08
N THR A 16 49.63 -77.54 81.91
CA THR A 16 49.23 -77.71 83.33
C THR A 16 47.95 -76.92 83.63
N ALA A 17 47.16 -77.36 84.62
CA ALA A 17 46.02 -76.61 85.15
C ALA A 17 46.47 -75.47 86.09
N GLY A 18 45.67 -74.41 86.22
CA GLY A 18 45.85 -73.41 87.26
C GLY A 18 44.87 -72.23 87.20
N TRP A 19 44.32 -71.88 88.37
CA TRP A 19 43.70 -70.59 88.71
C TRP A 19 42.34 -70.24 88.05
N ALA A 20 41.29 -70.23 88.87
CA ALA A 20 40.03 -69.52 88.61
C ALA A 20 39.60 -68.79 89.91
N PRO A 21 39.61 -67.45 89.95
CA PRO A 21 39.10 -66.68 91.08
C PRO A 21 37.63 -66.32 90.83
N VAL A 22 36.81 -66.32 91.88
CA VAL A 22 35.44 -65.81 91.81
C VAL A 22 35.51 -64.29 91.63
N ILE A 23 34.88 -63.79 90.55
CA ILE A 23 34.76 -62.34 90.30
C ILE A 23 33.40 -61.89 90.84
N ASP A 24 33.44 -60.99 91.82
CA ASP A 24 32.27 -60.25 92.30
C ASP A 24 31.96 -59.12 91.31
N VAL A 25 30.72 -59.05 90.82
CA VAL A 25 30.32 -58.11 89.75
C VAL A 25 29.10 -57.31 90.17
N THR A 26 29.34 -56.14 90.75
CA THR A 26 28.32 -55.07 90.84
C THR A 26 28.11 -54.47 89.45
N PRO A 27 26.87 -54.35 88.93
CA PRO A 27 26.62 -53.83 87.58
C PRO A 27 26.94 -52.32 87.47
N HIS A 28 27.46 -51.91 86.31
CA HIS A 28 27.53 -50.51 85.92
C HIS A 28 26.96 -50.37 84.50
N GLU A 29 25.79 -49.75 84.35
CA GLU A 29 25.12 -49.59 83.06
C GLU A 29 25.74 -48.43 82.25
N PRO A 30 26.22 -48.65 81.01
CA PRO A 30 26.77 -47.58 80.18
C PRO A 30 25.66 -46.78 79.48
N THR A 31 25.62 -45.46 79.69
CA THR A 31 24.59 -44.59 79.11
C THR A 31 24.85 -44.27 77.62
N LEU A 32 24.03 -44.83 76.72
CA LEU A 32 24.11 -44.67 75.24
C LEU A 32 23.88 -43.24 74.67
N ARG A 33 23.73 -42.20 75.51
CA ARG A 33 23.38 -40.84 75.04
C ARG A 33 24.47 -40.18 74.21
N GLY A 34 25.75 -40.39 74.54
CA GLY A 34 26.87 -39.75 73.85
C GLY A 34 27.06 -40.21 72.39
N THR A 35 26.96 -41.52 72.15
CA THR A 35 27.08 -42.10 70.80
C THR A 35 25.86 -41.76 69.94
N ALA A 36 24.65 -41.73 70.52
CA ALA A 36 23.44 -41.29 69.81
C ALA A 36 23.53 -39.81 69.36
N MET A 37 24.02 -38.91 70.21
CA MET A 37 24.24 -37.50 69.84
C MET A 37 25.31 -37.34 68.75
N ALA A 38 26.42 -38.09 68.83
CA ALA A 38 27.46 -38.05 67.81
C ALA A 38 26.95 -38.54 66.44
N GLY A 39 26.15 -39.61 66.42
CA GLY A 39 25.47 -40.09 65.20
C GLY A 39 24.49 -39.06 64.63
N ALA A 40 23.64 -38.46 65.47
CA ALA A 40 22.69 -37.44 65.05
C ALA A 40 23.39 -36.20 64.46
N LEU A 41 24.50 -35.77 65.05
CA LEU A 41 25.29 -34.63 64.56
C LEU A 41 25.94 -34.94 63.20
N ALA A 42 26.48 -36.15 63.01
CA ALA A 42 27.06 -36.58 61.74
C ALA A 42 26.00 -36.61 60.62
N VAL A 43 24.79 -37.10 60.91
CA VAL A 43 23.64 -37.07 59.97
C VAL A 43 23.23 -35.63 59.66
N ALA A 44 23.15 -34.75 60.66
CA ALA A 44 22.79 -33.35 60.46
C ALA A 44 23.82 -32.58 59.61
N ILE A 45 25.12 -32.83 59.80
CA ILE A 45 26.19 -32.24 58.98
C ILE A 45 26.20 -32.83 57.56
N GLY A 46 26.02 -34.15 57.41
CA GLY A 46 25.99 -34.81 56.11
C GLY A 46 24.83 -34.36 55.24
N PHE A 47 23.59 -34.46 55.74
CA PHE A 47 22.41 -34.01 55.00
C PHE A 47 22.32 -32.48 54.94
N GLY A 48 22.64 -31.75 56.01
CA GLY A 48 22.64 -30.29 56.02
C GLY A 48 23.66 -29.68 55.06
N GLY A 49 24.86 -30.28 54.97
CA GLY A 49 25.89 -29.92 53.99
C GLY A 49 25.48 -30.27 52.56
N PHE A 50 24.93 -31.48 52.34
CA PHE A 50 24.44 -31.90 51.03
C PHE A 50 23.31 -31.01 50.52
N PHE A 51 22.28 -30.76 51.32
CA PHE A 51 21.18 -29.86 50.94
C PHE A 51 21.63 -28.40 50.84
N GLY A 52 22.47 -27.92 51.76
CA GLY A 52 23.05 -26.58 51.69
C GLY A 52 23.81 -26.35 50.39
N TRP A 53 24.61 -27.33 49.94
CA TRP A 53 25.23 -27.33 48.63
C TRP A 53 24.20 -27.45 47.50
N ALA A 54 23.25 -28.39 47.57
CA ALA A 54 22.30 -28.64 46.49
C ALA A 54 21.32 -27.47 46.21
N PHE A 55 21.05 -26.64 47.21
CA PHE A 55 20.26 -25.40 47.09
C PHE A 55 21.08 -24.17 46.65
N THR A 56 22.42 -24.23 46.69
CA THR A 56 23.33 -23.11 46.35
C THR A 56 24.14 -23.34 45.08
N ALA A 57 24.41 -24.59 44.72
CA ALA A 57 25.11 -24.97 43.50
C ALA A 57 24.20 -24.81 42.28
N SER A 58 24.50 -23.78 41.47
CA SER A 58 24.01 -23.61 40.11
C SER A 58 24.82 -24.49 39.15
N LEU A 59 24.14 -25.35 38.41
CA LEU A 59 24.68 -26.06 37.25
C LEU A 59 24.23 -25.36 35.98
N ASP A 60 25.19 -24.99 35.14
CA ASP A 60 24.91 -24.45 33.81
C ASP A 60 24.32 -25.55 32.93
N SER A 61 23.09 -25.35 32.45
CA SER A 61 22.52 -26.22 31.42
C SER A 61 22.99 -25.77 30.03
N ALA A 62 23.18 -26.73 29.13
CA ALA A 62 23.51 -26.43 27.75
C ALA A 62 22.81 -27.41 26.80
N ALA A 63 22.07 -26.88 25.84
CA ALA A 63 21.48 -27.66 24.76
C ALA A 63 22.53 -27.86 23.66
N ILE A 64 22.83 -29.11 23.32
CA ILE A 64 23.74 -29.44 22.21
C ILE A 64 22.89 -29.84 21.00
N ALA A 65 22.98 -29.03 19.95
CA ALA A 65 22.17 -29.19 18.74
C ALA A 65 23.09 -29.29 17.50
N PRO A 66 22.94 -30.33 16.65
CA PRO A 66 23.59 -30.34 15.34
C PRO A 66 22.96 -29.26 14.46
N GLY A 67 23.78 -28.49 13.74
CA GLY A 67 23.31 -27.40 12.91
C GLY A 67 24.07 -27.27 11.59
N THR A 68 23.53 -26.46 10.68
CA THR A 68 24.15 -26.16 9.39
C THR A 68 24.23 -24.66 9.17
N ILE A 69 25.33 -24.20 8.57
CA ILE A 69 25.45 -22.80 8.15
C ILE A 69 24.45 -22.52 7.02
N ALA A 70 23.66 -21.46 7.18
CA ALA A 70 22.73 -20.95 6.19
C ALA A 70 22.98 -19.45 5.96
N VAL A 71 22.50 -18.92 4.83
CA VAL A 71 22.41 -17.48 4.60
C VAL A 71 21.24 -16.90 5.39
N GLU A 72 21.43 -15.72 5.98
CA GLU A 72 20.39 -15.05 6.75
C GLU A 72 19.19 -14.63 5.88
N SER A 73 19.43 -13.98 4.73
CA SER A 73 18.34 -13.73 3.79
C SER A 73 17.96 -15.00 3.04
N HIS A 74 16.66 -15.15 2.87
CA HIS A 74 16.11 -16.14 1.94
C HIS A 74 16.26 -15.58 0.51
N ARG A 75 16.37 -16.47 -0.48
CA ARG A 75 16.36 -16.06 -1.90
C ARG A 75 15.09 -15.26 -2.20
N LYS A 76 15.20 -14.16 -2.95
CA LYS A 76 14.03 -13.37 -3.35
C LYS A 76 13.69 -13.66 -4.79
N THR A 77 12.61 -14.42 -5.00
CA THR A 77 12.03 -14.64 -6.33
C THR A 77 11.44 -13.34 -6.85
N VAL A 78 11.91 -12.90 -8.02
CA VAL A 78 11.38 -11.73 -8.73
C VAL A 78 10.39 -12.21 -9.78
N SER A 79 9.17 -11.68 -9.75
CA SER A 79 8.08 -11.94 -10.70
C SER A 79 7.59 -10.64 -11.33
N HIS A 80 6.86 -10.75 -12.44
CA HIS A 80 6.16 -9.62 -13.07
C HIS A 80 4.64 -9.80 -12.90
N LEU A 81 3.93 -8.76 -12.45
CA LEU A 81 2.51 -8.86 -12.10
C LEU A 81 1.63 -9.17 -13.33
N GLU A 82 1.81 -8.42 -14.42
CA GLU A 82 0.98 -8.52 -15.63
C GLU A 82 1.45 -9.61 -16.61
N GLY A 83 2.67 -10.14 -16.45
CA GLY A 83 3.33 -10.93 -17.50
C GLY A 83 3.67 -10.08 -18.74
N GLY A 84 4.02 -10.73 -19.86
CA GLY A 84 4.32 -10.06 -21.13
C GLY A 84 5.17 -10.91 -22.08
N ILE A 85 5.57 -10.33 -23.22
CA ILE A 85 6.56 -10.94 -24.14
C ILE A 85 7.94 -10.42 -23.77
N LEU A 86 8.92 -11.30 -23.55
CA LEU A 86 10.30 -10.91 -23.29
C LEU A 86 10.93 -10.27 -24.54
N SER A 87 11.24 -8.98 -24.50
CA SER A 87 11.86 -8.25 -25.61
C SER A 87 13.38 -8.32 -25.53
N GLU A 88 13.96 -8.01 -24.37
CA GLU A 88 15.41 -7.97 -24.15
C GLU A 88 15.74 -8.57 -22.77
N LEU A 89 16.79 -9.39 -22.70
CA LEU A 89 17.34 -9.92 -21.45
C LEU A 89 18.74 -9.33 -21.24
N LEU A 90 18.93 -8.60 -20.13
CA LEU A 90 20.15 -7.85 -19.82
C LEU A 90 21.07 -8.56 -18.80
N VAL A 91 20.63 -9.67 -18.21
CA VAL A 91 21.37 -10.45 -17.21
C VAL A 91 21.35 -11.94 -17.51
N LYS A 92 22.37 -12.66 -17.04
CA LYS A 92 22.52 -14.11 -17.15
C LYS A 92 22.51 -14.75 -15.76
N ASP A 93 22.30 -16.07 -15.73
CA ASP A 93 22.41 -16.84 -14.49
C ASP A 93 23.85 -16.77 -13.96
N GLY A 94 24.01 -16.42 -12.67
CA GLY A 94 25.30 -16.17 -12.03
C GLY A 94 25.79 -14.70 -12.05
N ASP A 95 25.17 -13.81 -12.83
CA ASP A 95 25.55 -12.40 -12.92
C ASP A 95 25.28 -11.64 -11.61
N LEU A 96 26.04 -10.57 -11.42
CA LEU A 96 25.91 -9.64 -10.29
C LEU A 96 25.06 -8.43 -10.66
N VAL A 97 23.99 -8.21 -9.91
CA VAL A 97 23.07 -7.08 -10.08
C VAL A 97 23.11 -6.14 -8.88
N LYS A 98 22.91 -4.85 -9.15
CA LYS A 98 22.71 -3.81 -8.12
C LYS A 98 21.21 -3.56 -7.92
N ALA A 99 20.82 -3.08 -6.74
CA ALA A 99 19.45 -2.62 -6.50
C ALA A 99 19.06 -1.53 -7.53
N GLY A 100 17.88 -1.65 -8.14
CA GLY A 100 17.39 -0.78 -9.20
C GLY A 100 17.93 -1.05 -10.60
N GLN A 101 18.85 -2.00 -10.79
CA GLN A 101 19.34 -2.37 -12.12
C GLN A 101 18.25 -3.08 -12.94
N VAL A 102 18.02 -2.65 -14.18
CA VAL A 102 17.12 -3.33 -15.12
C VAL A 102 17.73 -4.68 -15.50
N MET A 103 16.97 -5.75 -15.33
CA MET A 103 17.39 -7.13 -15.59
C MET A 103 16.83 -7.67 -16.92
N LEU A 104 15.61 -7.26 -17.28
CA LEU A 104 14.99 -7.57 -18.56
C LEU A 104 13.97 -6.50 -18.92
N ARG A 105 13.59 -6.48 -20.20
CA ARG A 105 12.53 -5.65 -20.76
C ARG A 105 11.48 -6.51 -21.44
N LEU A 106 10.23 -6.18 -21.19
CA LEU A 106 9.07 -6.72 -21.88
C LEU A 106 8.70 -5.84 -23.08
N ASP A 107 7.92 -6.39 -24.01
CA ASP A 107 7.46 -5.65 -25.19
C ASP A 107 6.50 -4.51 -24.80
N THR A 108 6.92 -3.28 -25.08
CA THR A 108 6.16 -2.06 -24.74
C THR A 108 5.11 -1.69 -25.78
N THR A 109 4.90 -2.46 -26.85
CA THR A 109 4.05 -2.04 -27.98
C THR A 109 2.59 -1.90 -27.55
N GLN A 110 2.05 -2.88 -26.82
CA GLN A 110 0.66 -2.87 -26.38
C GLN A 110 0.41 -1.82 -25.28
N SER A 111 1.26 -1.78 -24.25
CA SER A 111 1.14 -0.84 -23.13
C SER A 111 1.40 0.61 -23.58
N GLY A 112 2.37 0.82 -24.46
CA GLY A 112 2.65 2.11 -25.10
C GLY A 112 1.50 2.59 -25.98
N ALA A 113 0.86 1.70 -26.75
CA ALA A 113 -0.32 2.06 -27.55
C ALA A 113 -1.51 2.51 -26.67
N VAL A 114 -1.76 1.84 -25.53
CA VAL A 114 -2.80 2.26 -24.57
C VAL A 114 -2.50 3.63 -23.98
N VAL A 115 -1.27 3.89 -23.54
CA VAL A 115 -0.85 5.21 -23.04
C VAL A 115 -0.99 6.30 -24.13
N ALA A 116 -0.57 6.01 -25.36
CA ALA A 116 -0.69 6.95 -26.49
C ALA A 116 -2.15 7.28 -26.81
N GLN A 117 -3.05 6.27 -26.80
CA GLN A 117 -4.48 6.48 -27.01
C GLN A 117 -5.10 7.34 -25.91
N LEU A 118 -4.80 7.05 -24.64
CA LEU A 118 -5.29 7.83 -23.49
C LEU A 118 -4.76 9.27 -23.52
N HIS A 119 -3.49 9.49 -23.89
CA HIS A 119 -2.95 10.83 -24.10
C HIS A 119 -3.68 11.58 -25.22
N GLY A 120 -3.97 10.93 -26.35
CA GLY A 120 -4.73 11.57 -27.44
C GLY A 120 -6.13 12.04 -27.01
N GLN A 121 -6.83 11.22 -26.21
CA GLN A 121 -8.10 11.60 -25.60
C GLN A 121 -7.94 12.76 -24.61
N TYR A 122 -6.92 12.70 -23.75
CA TYR A 122 -6.63 13.73 -22.75
C TYR A 122 -6.30 15.09 -23.37
N TRP A 123 -5.47 15.14 -24.42
CA TRP A 123 -5.18 16.36 -25.18
C TRP A 123 -6.42 16.96 -25.84
N THR A 124 -7.30 16.11 -26.38
CA THR A 124 -8.58 16.54 -26.95
C THR A 124 -9.50 17.15 -25.88
N SER A 125 -9.59 16.51 -24.71
CA SER A 125 -10.38 17.04 -23.59
C SER A 125 -9.80 18.34 -23.02
N LEU A 126 -8.48 18.50 -22.93
CA LEU A 126 -7.84 19.75 -22.49
C LEU A 126 -8.06 20.90 -23.49
N ALA A 127 -7.96 20.65 -24.79
CA ALA A 127 -8.27 21.64 -25.82
C ALA A 127 -9.73 22.13 -25.70
N ARG A 128 -10.66 21.19 -25.49
CA ARG A 128 -12.08 21.50 -25.28
C ARG A 128 -12.34 22.26 -23.98
N LEU A 129 -11.64 21.92 -22.89
CA LEU A 129 -11.74 22.64 -21.62
C LEU A 129 -11.31 24.11 -21.78
N ALA A 130 -10.25 24.38 -22.54
CA ALA A 130 -9.78 25.73 -22.82
C ALA A 130 -10.82 26.53 -23.63
N ARG A 131 -11.41 25.93 -24.69
CA ARG A 131 -12.55 26.52 -25.43
C ARG A 131 -13.70 26.87 -24.49
N LEU A 132 -14.18 25.89 -23.72
CA LEU A 132 -15.35 26.05 -22.86
C LEU A 132 -15.15 27.10 -21.77
N ARG A 133 -13.95 27.20 -21.18
CA ARG A 133 -13.61 28.28 -20.24
C ARG A 133 -13.67 29.65 -20.90
N ALA A 134 -13.15 29.79 -22.13
CA ALA A 134 -13.24 31.04 -22.87
C ALA A 134 -14.67 31.42 -23.26
N GLU A 135 -15.50 30.45 -23.65
CA GLU A 135 -16.93 30.68 -23.90
C GLU A 135 -17.70 31.04 -22.62
N GLN A 136 -17.36 30.45 -21.47
CA GLN A 136 -17.96 30.75 -20.18
C GLN A 136 -17.66 32.18 -19.70
N THR A 137 -16.47 32.69 -20.00
CA THR A 137 -16.02 34.04 -19.57
C THR A 137 -16.14 35.10 -20.66
N ASP A 138 -16.77 34.79 -21.80
CA ASP A 138 -16.84 35.66 -23.00
C ASP A 138 -15.47 36.24 -23.42
N ALA A 139 -14.41 35.42 -23.29
CA ALA A 139 -13.06 35.80 -23.68
C ALA A 139 -12.93 35.93 -25.22
N LYS A 140 -11.91 36.66 -25.67
CA LYS A 140 -11.62 36.83 -27.11
C LYS A 140 -10.94 35.61 -27.75
N ALA A 141 -10.26 34.79 -26.96
CA ALA A 141 -9.55 33.60 -27.40
C ALA A 141 -9.41 32.59 -26.24
N PRO A 142 -9.33 31.27 -26.52
CA PRO A 142 -9.00 30.26 -25.53
C PRO A 142 -7.54 30.34 -25.06
N VAL A 143 -7.35 30.13 -23.75
CA VAL A 143 -6.03 30.01 -23.13
C VAL A 143 -5.78 28.54 -22.85
N TYR A 144 -4.87 27.94 -23.63
CA TYR A 144 -4.51 26.53 -23.55
C TYR A 144 -3.46 26.26 -22.48
N ALA A 145 -3.48 25.06 -21.90
CA ALA A 145 -2.48 24.63 -20.91
C ALA A 145 -1.10 24.42 -21.56
N GLU A 146 -0.03 24.74 -20.82
CA GLU A 146 1.35 24.67 -21.33
C GLU A 146 1.77 23.25 -21.74
N GLU A 147 1.29 22.23 -21.01
CA GLU A 147 1.48 20.81 -21.34
C GLU A 147 0.95 20.46 -22.74
N LEU A 148 -0.23 20.96 -23.11
CA LEU A 148 -0.88 20.72 -24.39
C LEU A 148 -0.16 21.46 -25.53
N VAL A 149 0.23 22.72 -25.29
CA VAL A 149 0.99 23.53 -26.25
C VAL A 149 2.39 22.93 -26.50
N THR A 150 2.98 22.30 -25.48
CA THR A 150 4.26 21.59 -25.61
C THR A 150 4.08 20.25 -26.33
N ALA A 151 3.06 19.47 -25.97
CA ALA A 151 2.71 18.21 -26.63
C ALA A 151 2.38 18.40 -28.12
N ALA A 152 1.75 19.52 -28.50
CA ALA A 152 1.45 19.85 -29.90
C ALA A 152 2.70 20.04 -30.80
N LYS A 153 3.90 20.21 -30.23
CA LYS A 153 5.15 20.27 -30.99
C LYS A 153 5.65 18.89 -31.44
N THR A 154 5.20 17.82 -30.78
CA THR A 154 5.68 16.44 -30.99
C THR A 154 4.57 15.45 -31.34
N SER A 155 3.33 15.72 -30.94
CA SER A 155 2.15 14.89 -31.21
C SER A 155 1.21 15.58 -32.20
N SER A 156 0.98 14.94 -33.34
CA SER A 156 0.00 15.38 -34.34
C SER A 156 -1.41 15.49 -33.76
N VAL A 157 -1.80 14.55 -32.89
CA VAL A 157 -3.13 14.53 -32.24
C VAL A 157 -3.33 15.76 -31.35
N ALA A 158 -2.31 16.18 -30.60
CA ALA A 158 -2.38 17.39 -29.78
C ALA A 158 -2.47 18.67 -30.64
N ALA A 159 -1.71 18.74 -31.73
CA ALA A 159 -1.76 19.85 -32.68
C ALA A 159 -3.12 19.96 -33.39
N GLU A 160 -3.68 18.82 -33.82
CA GLU A 160 -4.99 18.75 -34.45
C GLU A 160 -6.11 19.14 -33.47
N ALA A 161 -6.06 18.66 -32.21
CA ALA A 161 -7.01 19.02 -31.17
C ALA A 161 -7.05 20.54 -30.90
N LEU A 162 -5.88 21.18 -30.78
CA LEU A 162 -5.78 22.64 -30.66
C LEU A 162 -6.42 23.35 -31.85
N ALA A 163 -6.04 22.97 -33.08
CA ALA A 163 -6.52 23.62 -34.29
C ALA A 163 -8.03 23.40 -34.53
N ALA A 164 -8.57 22.24 -34.13
CA ALA A 164 -9.98 21.92 -34.24
C ALA A 164 -10.84 22.71 -33.24
N GLU A 165 -10.48 22.72 -31.96
CA GLU A 165 -11.23 23.45 -30.93
C GLU A 165 -11.08 24.98 -31.10
N GLN A 166 -9.97 25.49 -31.66
CA GLN A 166 -9.81 26.90 -32.05
C GLN A 166 -10.79 27.30 -33.17
N ARG A 167 -10.86 26.54 -34.27
CA ARG A 167 -11.82 26.80 -35.35
C ARG A 167 -13.28 26.69 -34.89
N LEU A 168 -13.56 25.74 -33.98
CA LEU A 168 -14.88 25.58 -33.39
C LEU A 168 -15.25 26.77 -32.49
N PHE A 169 -14.31 27.29 -31.69
CA PHE A 169 -14.50 28.48 -30.88
C PHE A 169 -14.86 29.70 -31.74
N GLU A 170 -14.08 29.97 -32.78
CA GLU A 170 -14.30 31.09 -33.72
C GLU A 170 -15.69 30.97 -34.38
N SER A 171 -16.02 29.79 -34.92
CA SER A 171 -17.33 29.53 -35.54
C SER A 171 -18.52 29.69 -34.56
N ARG A 172 -18.43 29.15 -33.33
CA ARG A 172 -19.49 29.31 -32.30
C ARG A 172 -19.63 30.78 -31.86
N ARG A 173 -18.52 31.50 -31.71
CA ARG A 173 -18.49 32.93 -31.38
C ARG A 173 -19.16 33.76 -32.48
N ASP A 174 -18.77 33.57 -33.74
CA ASP A 174 -19.30 34.33 -34.87
C ASP A 174 -20.80 34.06 -35.09
N ALA A 175 -21.25 32.81 -34.91
CA ALA A 175 -22.67 32.46 -34.95
C ALA A 175 -23.47 33.18 -33.84
N TYR A 176 -22.96 33.21 -32.61
CA TYR A 176 -23.59 33.88 -31.47
C TYR A 176 -23.63 35.41 -31.63
N GLU A 177 -22.52 36.03 -32.02
CA GLU A 177 -22.46 37.47 -32.31
C GLU A 177 -23.36 37.84 -33.51
N GLY A 178 -23.44 36.96 -34.52
CA GLY A 178 -24.37 37.05 -35.63
C GLY A 178 -25.83 37.08 -35.20
N GLN A 179 -26.27 36.13 -34.37
CA GLN A 179 -27.63 36.07 -33.82
C GLN A 179 -27.99 37.33 -33.01
N ILE A 180 -27.07 37.80 -32.15
CA ILE A 180 -27.25 39.06 -31.41
C ILE A 180 -27.36 40.25 -32.37
N SER A 181 -26.55 40.29 -33.44
CA SER A 181 -26.58 41.38 -34.41
C SER A 181 -27.93 41.49 -35.15
N ILE A 182 -28.58 40.34 -35.42
CA ILE A 182 -29.91 40.28 -36.05
C ILE A 182 -30.96 40.90 -35.12
N GLN A 183 -31.00 40.48 -33.85
CA GLN A 183 -31.96 41.04 -32.90
C GLN A 183 -31.72 42.53 -32.63
N ARG A 184 -30.45 42.96 -32.54
CA ARG A 184 -30.09 44.39 -32.42
C ARG A 184 -30.53 45.22 -33.63
N LYS A 185 -30.40 44.70 -34.86
CA LYS A 185 -30.91 45.35 -36.07
C LYS A 185 -32.44 45.47 -36.06
N ARG A 186 -33.15 44.42 -35.65
CA ARG A 186 -34.61 44.42 -35.48
C ARG A 186 -35.06 45.45 -34.45
N ILE A 187 -34.38 45.54 -33.31
CA ILE A 187 -34.64 46.57 -32.28
C ILE A 187 -34.42 47.99 -32.85
N GLY A 188 -33.38 48.20 -33.65
CA GLY A 188 -33.15 49.47 -34.36
C GLY A 188 -34.32 49.84 -35.28
N GLN A 189 -34.73 48.93 -36.16
CA GLN A 189 -35.84 49.12 -37.09
C GLN A 189 -37.16 49.48 -36.37
N LEU A 190 -37.49 48.78 -35.28
CA LEU A 190 -38.70 49.07 -34.49
C LEU A 190 -38.62 50.40 -33.73
N ARG A 191 -37.41 50.86 -33.36
CA ARG A 191 -37.21 52.20 -32.76
C ARG A 191 -37.39 53.30 -33.79
N ASP A 192 -36.89 53.12 -35.02
CA ASP A 192 -37.11 54.05 -36.13
C ASP A 192 -38.60 54.14 -36.50
N GLU A 193 -39.31 52.99 -36.51
CA GLU A 193 -40.76 52.92 -36.70
C GLU A 193 -41.53 53.67 -35.59
N LEU A 194 -41.13 53.53 -34.33
CA LEU A 194 -41.71 54.29 -33.21
C LEU A 194 -41.54 55.81 -33.36
N VAL A 195 -40.39 56.27 -33.87
CA VAL A 195 -40.15 57.71 -34.16
C VAL A 195 -41.06 58.21 -35.27
N ALA A 196 -41.27 57.40 -36.32
CA ALA A 196 -42.21 57.72 -37.39
C ALA A 196 -43.67 57.75 -36.90
N LEU A 197 -44.10 56.76 -36.11
CA LEU A 197 -45.44 56.69 -35.52
C LEU A 197 -45.69 57.86 -34.54
N GLU A 198 -44.69 58.25 -33.74
CA GLU A 198 -44.81 59.42 -32.86
C GLU A 198 -44.99 60.72 -33.65
N SER A 199 -44.26 60.88 -34.75
CA SER A 199 -44.41 62.03 -35.65
C SER A 199 -45.82 62.08 -36.27
N GLN A 200 -46.37 60.93 -36.67
CA GLN A 200 -47.76 60.82 -37.14
C GLN A 200 -48.77 61.13 -36.02
N ARG A 201 -48.52 60.67 -34.79
CA ARG A 201 -49.35 60.93 -33.61
C ARG A 201 -49.45 62.42 -33.33
N VAL A 202 -48.33 63.14 -33.36
CA VAL A 202 -48.28 64.60 -33.19
C VAL A 202 -49.11 65.31 -34.27
N ALA A 203 -48.87 64.99 -35.55
CA ALA A 203 -49.61 65.61 -36.66
C ALA A 203 -51.12 65.32 -36.63
N ALA A 204 -51.53 64.11 -36.25
CA ALA A 204 -52.94 63.74 -36.07
C ALA A 204 -53.57 64.48 -34.88
N ASN A 205 -52.82 64.70 -33.80
CA ASN A 205 -53.30 65.44 -32.62
C ASN A 205 -53.45 66.94 -32.90
N ASP A 206 -52.55 67.53 -33.70
CA ASP A 206 -52.70 68.91 -34.19
C ASP A 206 -53.92 69.06 -35.09
N ARG A 207 -54.12 68.13 -36.04
CA ARG A 207 -55.33 68.11 -36.86
C ARG A 207 -56.60 67.99 -36.02
N LEU A 208 -56.60 67.14 -34.99
CA LEU A 208 -57.70 67.00 -34.06
C LEU A 208 -58.01 68.33 -33.36
N ARG A 209 -56.99 68.99 -32.81
CA ARG A 209 -57.10 70.33 -32.18
C ARG A 209 -57.73 71.35 -33.13
N TYR A 210 -57.18 71.54 -34.32
CA TYR A 210 -57.71 72.52 -35.29
C TYR A 210 -59.16 72.21 -35.70
N THR A 211 -59.51 70.93 -35.88
CA THR A 211 -60.88 70.53 -36.23
C THR A 211 -61.87 70.74 -35.07
N GLN A 212 -61.42 70.54 -33.82
CA GLN A 212 -62.21 70.84 -32.62
C GLN A 212 -62.39 72.35 -32.40
N ASP A 213 -61.40 73.16 -32.76
CA ASP A 213 -61.49 74.62 -32.70
C ASP A 213 -62.48 75.15 -33.75
N GLU A 214 -62.42 74.67 -34.99
CA GLU A 214 -63.40 74.97 -36.04
C GLU A 214 -64.81 74.52 -35.63
N LEU A 215 -64.95 73.32 -35.07
CA LEU A 215 -66.24 72.80 -34.60
C LEU A 215 -66.87 73.73 -33.54
N ARG A 216 -66.11 74.19 -32.54
CA ARG A 216 -66.62 75.12 -31.50
C ARG A 216 -67.09 76.46 -32.09
N ILE A 217 -66.40 76.95 -33.12
CA ILE A 217 -66.80 78.17 -33.85
C ILE A 217 -68.11 77.92 -34.61
N VAL A 218 -68.20 76.81 -35.36
CA VAL A 218 -69.39 76.45 -36.13
C VAL A 218 -70.60 76.16 -35.24
N GLU A 219 -70.43 75.50 -34.09
CA GLU A 219 -71.48 75.30 -33.07
C GLU A 219 -72.04 76.64 -32.58
N THR A 220 -71.15 77.62 -32.33
CA THR A 220 -71.54 78.98 -31.91
C THR A 220 -72.28 79.75 -33.02
N LEU A 221 -71.88 79.59 -34.28
CA LEU A 221 -72.54 80.23 -35.43
C LEU A 221 -73.90 79.61 -35.76
N LEU A 222 -74.00 78.27 -35.68
CA LEU A 222 -75.24 77.52 -35.84
C LEU A 222 -76.27 77.92 -34.77
N ALA A 223 -75.86 78.07 -33.52
CA ALA A 223 -76.73 78.52 -32.42
C ALA A 223 -77.29 79.94 -32.65
N LYS A 224 -76.58 80.78 -33.41
CA LYS A 224 -77.01 82.13 -33.82
C LYS A 224 -77.77 82.16 -35.16
N GLY A 225 -77.95 81.00 -35.81
CA GLY A 225 -78.64 80.88 -37.09
C GLY A 225 -77.81 81.26 -38.33
N TYR A 226 -76.50 81.47 -38.19
CA TYR A 226 -75.63 81.91 -39.30
C TYR A 226 -74.98 80.76 -40.08
N GLU A 227 -75.13 79.51 -39.65
CA GLU A 227 -74.55 78.32 -40.32
C GLU A 227 -75.55 77.15 -40.30
N ARG A 228 -75.30 76.09 -41.10
CA ARG A 228 -76.22 74.97 -41.30
C ARG A 228 -75.72 73.69 -40.60
N LYS A 229 -76.65 72.96 -39.96
CA LYS A 229 -76.38 71.72 -39.20
C LYS A 229 -75.53 70.65 -39.94
N PRO A 230 -75.64 70.44 -41.27
CA PRO A 230 -74.77 69.50 -41.97
C PRO A 230 -73.27 69.77 -41.83
N ARG A 231 -72.85 71.05 -41.76
CA ARG A 231 -71.43 71.44 -41.59
C ARG A 231 -70.90 71.04 -40.21
N MET A 232 -71.70 71.25 -39.16
CA MET A 232 -71.37 70.80 -37.80
C MET A 232 -71.22 69.27 -37.75
N LEU A 233 -72.15 68.52 -38.36
CA LEU A 233 -72.10 67.05 -38.38
C LEU A 233 -70.91 66.50 -39.21
N GLU A 234 -70.48 67.21 -40.24
CA GLU A 234 -69.26 66.91 -40.99
C GLU A 234 -68.01 67.05 -40.10
N LEU A 235 -67.87 68.18 -39.40
CA LEU A 235 -66.76 68.41 -38.47
C LEU A 235 -66.76 67.41 -37.30
N GLN A 236 -67.93 67.05 -36.77
CA GLN A 236 -68.06 66.01 -35.73
C GLN A 236 -67.61 64.63 -36.23
N ARG A 237 -67.91 64.24 -37.48
CA ARG A 237 -67.35 63.02 -38.09
C ARG A 237 -65.83 63.12 -38.24
N ASN A 238 -65.30 64.22 -38.78
CA ASN A 238 -63.86 64.42 -38.92
C ASN A 238 -63.11 64.33 -37.58
N VAL A 239 -63.69 64.83 -36.49
CA VAL A 239 -63.17 64.68 -35.11
C VAL A 239 -63.19 63.22 -34.66
N ALA A 240 -64.27 62.48 -34.91
CA ALA A 240 -64.39 61.06 -34.58
C ALA A 240 -63.37 60.21 -35.36
N ASP A 241 -63.27 60.42 -36.68
CA ASP A 241 -62.33 59.71 -37.57
C ASP A 241 -60.87 59.97 -37.16
N THR A 242 -60.53 61.22 -36.84
CA THR A 242 -59.17 61.58 -36.38
C THR A 242 -58.85 60.95 -35.02
N LYS A 243 -59.83 60.86 -34.09
CA LYS A 243 -59.68 60.11 -32.83
C LYS A 243 -59.50 58.61 -33.06
N GLY A 244 -60.25 58.02 -33.99
CA GLY A 244 -60.08 56.62 -34.39
C GLY A 244 -58.66 56.33 -34.86
N ARG A 245 -58.12 57.18 -35.75
CA ARG A 245 -56.75 57.08 -36.25
C ARG A 245 -55.67 57.30 -35.19
N LEU A 246 -55.91 58.16 -34.19
CA LEU A 246 -55.02 58.27 -33.02
C LEU A 246 -55.00 56.97 -32.19
N GLY A 247 -56.15 56.28 -32.08
CA GLY A 247 -56.23 54.96 -31.46
C GLY A 247 -55.47 53.88 -32.23
N GLU A 248 -55.56 53.88 -33.56
CA GLU A 248 -54.80 53.00 -34.46
C GLU A 248 -53.28 53.20 -34.29
N ILE A 249 -52.80 54.46 -34.40
CA ILE A 249 -51.38 54.80 -34.19
C ILE A 249 -50.90 54.37 -32.80
N GLN A 250 -51.72 54.56 -31.75
CA GLN A 250 -51.36 54.13 -30.39
C GLN A 250 -51.31 52.60 -30.26
N ALA A 251 -52.18 51.86 -30.95
CA ALA A 251 -52.11 50.40 -30.97
C ALA A 251 -50.84 49.90 -31.69
N ASP A 252 -50.45 50.53 -32.80
CA ASP A 252 -49.25 50.17 -33.55
C ASP A 252 -47.96 50.51 -32.79
N LYS A 253 -47.91 51.66 -32.09
CA LYS A 253 -46.82 51.95 -31.15
C LYS A 253 -46.67 50.85 -30.09
N SER A 254 -47.78 50.44 -29.46
CA SER A 254 -47.77 49.37 -28.47
C SER A 254 -47.27 48.03 -29.04
N LYS A 255 -47.59 47.70 -30.30
CA LYS A 255 -47.05 46.51 -30.99
C LYS A 255 -45.53 46.62 -31.21
N ALA A 256 -45.05 47.78 -31.64
CA ALA A 256 -43.61 48.01 -31.86
C ALA A 256 -42.81 47.94 -30.53
N GLU A 257 -43.34 48.53 -29.46
CA GLU A 257 -42.78 48.44 -28.10
C GLU A 257 -42.72 46.98 -27.60
N GLN A 258 -43.80 46.20 -27.79
CA GLN A 258 -43.81 44.75 -27.50
C GLN A 258 -42.79 43.98 -28.35
N GLY A 259 -42.63 44.35 -29.64
CA GLY A 259 -41.64 43.76 -30.53
C GLY A 259 -40.19 44.00 -30.08
N ILE A 260 -39.90 45.20 -29.54
CA ILE A 260 -38.59 45.52 -28.95
C ILE A 260 -38.36 44.66 -27.71
N ALA A 261 -39.32 44.63 -26.77
CA ALA A 261 -39.20 43.84 -25.54
C ALA A 261 -39.02 42.34 -25.84
N ALA A 262 -39.71 41.80 -26.84
CA ALA A 262 -39.55 40.42 -27.28
C ALA A 262 -38.14 40.14 -27.85
N ALA A 263 -37.60 41.05 -28.67
CA ALA A 263 -36.25 40.92 -29.22
C ALA A 263 -35.15 41.09 -28.14
N GLU A 264 -35.37 41.92 -27.13
CA GLU A 264 -34.48 42.06 -25.97
C GLU A 264 -34.49 40.81 -25.08
N LEU A 265 -35.67 40.23 -24.81
CA LEU A 265 -35.79 38.94 -24.12
C LEU A 265 -35.12 37.80 -24.91
N GLU A 266 -35.20 37.81 -26.24
CA GLU A 266 -34.52 36.81 -27.07
C GLU A 266 -33.00 36.89 -26.96
N ILE A 267 -32.41 38.09 -26.90
CA ILE A 267 -30.97 38.27 -26.62
C ILE A 267 -30.59 37.69 -25.25
N ILE A 268 -31.43 37.88 -24.24
CA ILE A 268 -31.22 37.32 -22.90
C ILE A 268 -31.30 35.78 -22.92
N ASN A 269 -32.29 35.23 -23.63
CA ASN A 269 -32.47 33.79 -23.79
C ASN A 269 -31.27 33.15 -24.50
N LEU A 270 -30.79 33.72 -25.61
CA LEU A 270 -29.60 33.26 -26.32
C LEU A 270 -28.37 33.18 -25.38
N GLY A 271 -28.18 34.18 -24.51
CA GLY A 271 -27.13 34.15 -23.49
C GLY A 271 -27.33 33.10 -22.40
N ASN A 272 -28.57 32.88 -21.95
CA ASN A 272 -28.89 31.86 -20.95
C ASN A 272 -28.70 30.43 -21.50
N THR A 273 -29.17 30.16 -22.72
CA THR A 273 -28.99 28.88 -23.41
C THR A 273 -27.51 28.57 -23.58
N ARG A 274 -26.73 29.52 -24.13
CA ARG A 274 -25.26 29.35 -24.29
C ARG A 274 -24.55 29.07 -22.96
N ARG A 275 -24.89 29.80 -21.88
CA ARG A 275 -24.31 29.54 -20.54
C ARG A 275 -24.69 28.17 -19.98
N SER A 276 -25.92 27.71 -20.21
CA SER A 276 -26.39 26.38 -19.79
C SER A 276 -25.66 25.26 -20.54
N GLU A 277 -25.60 25.35 -21.87
CA GLU A 277 -24.86 24.41 -22.73
C GLU A 277 -23.38 24.32 -22.33
N VAL A 278 -22.70 25.47 -22.24
CA VAL A 278 -21.29 25.54 -21.85
C VAL A 278 -21.07 24.99 -20.44
N GLY A 279 -21.97 25.27 -19.49
CA GLY A 279 -21.89 24.71 -18.13
C GLY A 279 -21.98 23.18 -18.09
N ASN A 280 -22.94 22.60 -18.83
CA ASN A 280 -23.13 21.15 -18.92
C ASN A 280 -21.98 20.45 -19.67
N GLU A 281 -21.51 21.02 -20.79
CA GLU A 281 -20.31 20.54 -21.50
C GLU A 281 -19.08 20.60 -20.57
N LEU A 282 -18.89 21.70 -19.83
CA LEU A 282 -17.72 21.93 -18.97
C LEU A 282 -17.68 20.98 -17.77
N GLN A 283 -18.81 20.71 -17.11
CA GLN A 283 -18.89 19.69 -16.06
C GLN A 283 -18.52 18.30 -16.59
N THR A 284 -19.06 17.93 -17.77
CA THR A 284 -18.80 16.64 -18.42
C THR A 284 -17.31 16.50 -18.76
N VAL A 285 -16.72 17.50 -19.39
CA VAL A 285 -15.30 17.50 -19.78
C VAL A 285 -14.37 17.45 -18.57
N GLN A 286 -14.68 18.13 -17.47
CA GLN A 286 -13.89 18.06 -16.24
C GLN A 286 -13.92 16.67 -15.59
N ALA A 287 -15.08 16.00 -15.60
CA ALA A 287 -15.19 14.61 -15.16
C ALA A 287 -14.35 13.67 -16.06
N THR A 288 -14.43 13.83 -17.39
CA THR A 288 -13.61 13.07 -18.35
C THR A 288 -12.11 13.29 -18.15
N ILE A 289 -11.65 14.53 -17.92
CA ILE A 289 -10.24 14.84 -17.65
C ILE A 289 -9.76 14.15 -16.37
N SER A 290 -10.60 14.13 -15.34
CA SER A 290 -10.29 13.46 -14.07
C SER A 290 -10.12 11.94 -14.25
N ASP A 291 -11.09 11.29 -14.90
CA ASP A 291 -11.05 9.86 -15.23
C ASP A 291 -9.85 9.50 -16.13
N LEU A 292 -9.60 10.28 -17.20
CA LEU A 292 -8.44 10.08 -18.07
C LEU A 292 -7.11 10.25 -17.34
N SER A 293 -7.00 11.21 -16.42
CA SER A 293 -5.76 11.42 -15.65
C SER A 293 -5.41 10.24 -14.73
N GLU A 294 -6.42 9.62 -14.13
CA GLU A 294 -6.23 8.44 -13.27
C GLU A 294 -5.91 7.19 -14.11
N ARG A 295 -6.60 7.01 -15.24
CA ARG A 295 -6.28 5.95 -16.22
C ARG A 295 -4.88 6.09 -16.79
N LEU A 296 -4.44 7.32 -17.08
CA LEU A 296 -3.09 7.60 -17.55
C LEU A 296 -2.03 7.26 -16.49
N ARG A 297 -2.29 7.56 -15.21
CA ARG A 297 -1.40 7.15 -14.12
C ARG A 297 -1.26 5.63 -14.05
N SER A 298 -2.40 4.92 -14.04
CA SER A 298 -2.42 3.45 -14.01
C SER A 298 -1.76 2.80 -15.24
N ALA A 299 -2.05 3.30 -16.45
CA ALA A 299 -1.44 2.80 -17.69
C ALA A 299 0.06 3.13 -17.78
N GLY A 300 0.46 4.31 -17.32
CA GLY A 300 1.87 4.72 -17.22
C GLY A 300 2.65 3.84 -16.23
N ASP A 301 2.05 3.45 -15.11
CA ASP A 301 2.64 2.51 -14.16
C ASP A 301 2.80 1.10 -14.75
N VAL A 302 1.82 0.61 -15.53
CA VAL A 302 1.91 -0.67 -16.26
C VAL A 302 3.01 -0.61 -17.34
N LEU A 303 3.13 0.51 -18.06
CA LEU A 303 4.19 0.73 -19.04
C LEU A 303 5.57 0.79 -18.36
N LYS A 304 5.69 1.45 -17.21
CA LYS A 304 6.93 1.52 -16.43
C LYS A 304 7.37 0.16 -15.90
N ARG A 305 6.43 -0.71 -15.52
CA ARG A 305 6.73 -2.08 -15.04
C ARG A 305 7.28 -3.01 -16.13
N GLN A 306 7.13 -2.67 -17.42
CA GLN A 306 7.73 -3.46 -18.52
C GLN A 306 9.27 -3.57 -18.39
N GLU A 307 9.94 -2.65 -17.69
CA GLU A 307 11.33 -2.82 -17.25
C GLU A 307 11.37 -3.49 -15.87
N LEU A 308 11.82 -4.75 -15.82
CA LEU A 308 11.94 -5.48 -14.55
C LEU A 308 13.26 -5.13 -13.86
N VAL A 309 13.19 -4.43 -12.74
CA VAL A 309 14.35 -4.01 -11.94
C VAL A 309 14.64 -4.94 -10.77
N ALA A 310 15.92 -5.07 -10.40
CA ALA A 310 16.35 -5.83 -9.23
C ALA A 310 15.91 -5.12 -7.93
N PRO A 311 15.10 -5.73 -7.03
CA PRO A 311 14.69 -5.11 -5.77
C PRO A 311 15.84 -4.91 -4.77
N GLN A 312 16.94 -5.65 -4.92
CA GLN A 312 18.13 -5.57 -4.07
C GLN A 312 19.39 -5.96 -4.86
N ALA A 313 20.57 -5.66 -4.32
CA ALA A 313 21.82 -6.17 -4.89
C ALA A 313 22.00 -7.66 -4.57
N GLY A 314 22.67 -8.40 -5.45
CA GLY A 314 22.93 -9.82 -5.27
C GLY A 314 23.34 -10.53 -6.56
N ARG A 315 23.49 -11.85 -6.48
CA ARG A 315 23.70 -12.73 -7.62
C ARG A 315 22.36 -13.26 -8.15
N VAL A 316 22.18 -13.20 -9.46
CA VAL A 316 21.04 -13.80 -10.18
C VAL A 316 21.21 -15.32 -10.20
N THR A 317 20.14 -16.04 -9.89
CA THR A 317 20.07 -17.51 -9.90
C THR A 317 18.70 -17.95 -10.42
N ASN A 318 18.57 -19.21 -10.88
CA ASN A 318 17.30 -19.82 -11.25
C ASN A 318 16.53 -19.04 -12.33
N LEU A 319 17.22 -18.50 -13.33
CA LEU A 319 16.61 -17.79 -14.47
C LEU A 319 15.76 -18.76 -15.32
N ARG A 320 14.43 -18.57 -15.31
CA ARG A 320 13.47 -19.48 -15.96
C ARG A 320 13.12 -19.09 -17.40
N PHE A 321 13.22 -17.81 -17.73
CA PHE A 321 12.89 -17.26 -19.04
C PHE A 321 14.13 -16.60 -19.65
N TYR A 322 14.67 -17.21 -20.69
CA TYR A 322 15.96 -16.81 -21.29
C TYR A 322 15.90 -16.52 -22.81
N THR A 323 14.74 -16.74 -23.45
CA THR A 323 14.57 -16.60 -24.90
C THR A 323 13.77 -15.34 -25.24
N PRO A 324 14.36 -14.32 -25.89
CA PRO A 324 13.61 -13.21 -26.47
C PRO A 324 12.49 -13.69 -27.41
N GLY A 325 11.33 -13.05 -27.35
CA GLY A 325 10.08 -13.50 -27.97
C GLY A 325 9.30 -14.54 -27.15
N GLY A 326 9.86 -15.05 -26.05
CA GLY A 326 9.15 -15.93 -25.12
C GLY A 326 8.07 -15.21 -24.31
N VAL A 327 6.96 -15.89 -24.03
CA VAL A 327 5.85 -15.36 -23.22
C VAL A 327 6.07 -15.69 -21.75
N ILE A 328 5.96 -14.68 -20.89
CA ILE A 328 6.02 -14.77 -19.43
C ILE A 328 4.61 -14.62 -18.85
N PRO A 329 4.04 -15.65 -18.19
CA PRO A 329 2.73 -15.57 -17.55
C PRO A 329 2.68 -14.59 -16.36
N PRO A 330 1.50 -14.00 -16.07
CA PRO A 330 1.33 -13.09 -14.94
C PRO A 330 1.62 -13.75 -13.59
N GLY A 331 2.31 -13.02 -12.71
CA GLY A 331 2.67 -13.47 -11.36
C GLY A 331 3.75 -14.55 -11.29
N GLN A 332 4.20 -15.12 -12.41
CA GLN A 332 5.18 -16.20 -12.40
C GLN A 332 6.58 -15.69 -12.04
N GLY A 333 7.28 -16.42 -11.16
CA GLY A 333 8.68 -16.14 -10.82
C GLY A 333 9.60 -16.33 -12.02
N ILE A 334 10.41 -15.30 -12.31
CA ILE A 334 11.28 -15.23 -13.49
C ILE A 334 12.72 -15.61 -13.15
N LEU A 335 13.23 -15.10 -12.02
CA LEU A 335 14.56 -15.38 -11.48
C LEU A 335 14.57 -15.20 -9.96
N ASP A 336 15.57 -15.77 -9.28
CA ASP A 336 15.81 -15.61 -7.85
C ASP A 336 17.08 -14.75 -7.63
N ILE A 337 17.02 -13.72 -6.77
CA ILE A 337 18.20 -12.95 -6.34
C ILE A 337 18.64 -13.42 -4.96
N VAL A 338 19.91 -13.80 -4.84
CA VAL A 338 20.58 -14.15 -3.58
C VAL A 338 21.55 -13.01 -3.23
N PRO A 339 21.42 -12.32 -2.07
CA PRO A 339 22.40 -11.30 -1.66
C PRO A 339 23.82 -11.88 -1.55
N GLN A 340 24.83 -11.02 -1.71
CA GLN A 340 26.23 -11.42 -1.44
C GLN A 340 26.69 -11.04 -0.03
N ASP A 341 26.15 -9.95 0.54
CA ASP A 341 26.53 -9.40 1.84
C ASP A 341 25.63 -9.92 2.98
N ASP A 342 25.09 -11.14 2.87
CA ASP A 342 24.28 -11.75 3.93
C ASP A 342 25.16 -12.19 5.10
N GLY A 343 24.64 -11.98 6.32
CA GLY A 343 25.15 -12.66 7.50
C GLY A 343 25.05 -14.18 7.32
N LEU A 344 26.10 -14.90 7.73
CA LEU A 344 26.02 -16.35 7.88
C LEU A 344 25.44 -16.65 9.27
N ILE A 345 24.27 -17.28 9.27
CA ILE A 345 23.63 -17.79 10.48
C ILE A 345 23.79 -19.31 10.55
N VAL A 346 23.64 -19.87 11.74
CA VAL A 346 23.58 -21.32 11.93
C VAL A 346 22.14 -21.71 12.26
N GLU A 347 21.58 -22.60 11.47
CA GLU A 347 20.31 -23.26 11.77
C GLU A 347 20.60 -24.54 12.54
N ALA A 348 20.41 -24.52 13.86
CA ALA A 348 20.61 -25.63 14.76
C ALA A 348 19.30 -26.38 15.02
N ARG A 349 19.33 -27.71 14.87
CA ARG A 349 18.19 -28.61 15.10
C ARG A 349 18.16 -29.00 16.58
N VAL A 350 17.29 -28.33 17.33
CA VAL A 350 17.11 -28.51 18.77
C VAL A 350 16.11 -29.64 19.05
N SER A 351 16.44 -30.52 20.00
CA SER A 351 15.54 -31.55 20.49
C SER A 351 14.33 -30.94 21.24
N PRO A 352 13.10 -31.45 21.08
CA PRO A 352 11.94 -31.04 21.88
C PRO A 352 12.14 -31.16 23.40
N ALA A 353 13.08 -32.00 23.86
CA ALA A 353 13.44 -32.10 25.29
C ALA A 353 14.23 -30.87 25.80
N ASP A 354 14.98 -30.21 24.92
CA ASP A 354 15.90 -29.12 25.27
C ASP A 354 15.33 -27.73 24.94
N VAL A 355 14.23 -27.66 24.19
CA VAL A 355 13.59 -26.41 23.74
C VAL A 355 13.22 -25.47 24.89
N GLN A 356 12.83 -26.02 26.05
CA GLN A 356 12.49 -25.25 27.26
C GLN A 356 13.70 -24.62 27.97
N ASN A 357 14.93 -24.96 27.57
CA ASN A 357 16.15 -24.42 28.15
C ASN A 357 16.78 -23.31 27.29
N ILE A 358 16.13 -22.85 26.22
CA ILE A 358 16.74 -21.93 25.25
C ILE A 358 16.05 -20.56 25.29
N ASP A 359 16.81 -19.54 25.67
CA ASP A 359 16.38 -18.14 25.59
C ASP A 359 16.71 -17.52 24.23
N VAL A 360 15.73 -16.80 23.65
CA VAL A 360 15.98 -15.91 22.51
C VAL A 360 16.83 -14.73 22.99
N GLY A 361 17.94 -14.46 22.29
CA GLY A 361 18.99 -13.55 22.72
C GLY A 361 20.11 -14.20 23.57
N GLY A 362 19.94 -15.46 23.97
CA GLY A 362 20.93 -16.22 24.73
C GLY A 362 22.25 -16.44 23.97
N SER A 363 23.34 -16.59 24.72
CA SER A 363 24.66 -16.89 24.16
C SER A 363 24.76 -18.35 23.70
N ALA A 364 25.37 -18.55 22.54
CA ALA A 364 25.65 -19.87 21.99
C ALA A 364 27.13 -19.95 21.55
N MET A 365 27.72 -21.13 21.67
CA MET A 365 29.02 -21.46 21.11
C MET A 365 28.85 -22.37 19.90
N VAL A 366 29.24 -21.91 18.72
CA VAL A 366 29.22 -22.68 17.47
C VAL A 366 30.59 -23.33 17.25
N ARG A 367 30.60 -24.66 17.19
CA ARG A 367 31.78 -25.46 16.83
C ARG A 367 31.69 -25.90 15.37
N LEU A 368 32.69 -25.53 14.58
CA LEU A 368 32.77 -25.90 13.16
C LEU A 368 33.33 -27.32 13.04
N ILE A 369 32.49 -28.30 12.71
CA ILE A 369 32.87 -29.73 12.68
C ILE A 369 33.87 -30.00 11.52
N GLY A 370 33.80 -29.23 10.43
CA GLY A 370 34.71 -29.34 9.29
C GLY A 370 36.17 -28.96 9.57
N TYR A 371 36.48 -28.32 10.70
CA TYR A 371 37.82 -27.86 11.05
C TYR A 371 38.43 -28.61 12.23
N ARG A 372 39.77 -28.66 12.29
CA ARG A 372 40.49 -29.32 13.38
C ARG A 372 40.30 -28.52 14.68
N GLN A 373 39.54 -29.09 15.63
CA GLN A 373 39.17 -28.49 16.93
C GLN A 373 40.32 -27.95 17.80
N ARG A 374 41.59 -28.29 17.50
CA ARG A 374 42.77 -27.76 18.19
C ARG A 374 43.31 -26.44 17.60
N LEU A 375 42.91 -26.10 16.37
CA LEU A 375 43.33 -24.89 15.67
C LEU A 375 42.21 -23.85 15.56
N VAL A 376 40.94 -24.30 15.55
CA VAL A 376 39.77 -23.42 15.46
C VAL A 376 38.98 -23.45 16.78
N PRO A 377 39.04 -22.40 17.61
CA PRO A 377 38.19 -22.26 18.80
C PRO A 377 36.70 -22.12 18.41
N PRO A 378 35.77 -22.38 19.34
CA PRO A 378 34.34 -22.18 19.08
C PRO A 378 34.04 -20.69 18.81
N VAL A 379 33.24 -20.43 17.78
CA VAL A 379 32.78 -19.09 17.42
C VAL A 379 31.63 -18.70 18.35
N GLN A 380 31.71 -17.53 18.98
CA GLN A 380 30.61 -17.02 19.79
C GLN A 380 29.46 -16.56 18.89
N GLY A 381 28.24 -16.78 19.36
CA GLY A 381 27.03 -16.38 18.66
C GLY A 381 25.88 -16.10 19.62
N LYS A 382 24.77 -15.59 19.07
CA LYS A 382 23.53 -15.34 19.82
C LYS A 382 22.33 -15.93 19.12
N VAL A 383 21.45 -16.57 19.88
CA VAL A 383 20.16 -17.08 19.40
C VAL A 383 19.31 -15.90 18.93
N LEU A 384 19.08 -15.77 17.63
CA LEU A 384 18.22 -14.73 17.03
C LEU A 384 16.74 -15.08 17.18
N THR A 385 16.40 -16.32 16.85
CA THR A 385 15.02 -16.82 16.84
C THR A 385 15.00 -18.32 17.12
N LEU A 386 13.96 -18.78 17.79
CA LEU A 386 13.59 -20.19 17.92
C LEU A 386 12.28 -20.41 17.16
N SER A 387 12.13 -21.51 16.41
CA SER A 387 10.89 -21.79 15.70
C SER A 387 9.74 -21.96 16.69
N ALA A 388 8.60 -21.32 16.44
CA ALA A 388 7.41 -21.47 17.28
C ALA A 388 6.81 -22.88 17.15
N ASP A 389 6.87 -23.42 15.93
CA ASP A 389 6.37 -24.75 15.60
C ASP A 389 7.49 -25.80 15.58
N GLN A 390 7.10 -27.03 15.89
CA GLN A 390 7.92 -28.23 15.79
C GLN A 390 7.92 -28.73 14.34
N LEU A 391 9.09 -28.92 13.75
CA LEU A 391 9.25 -29.55 12.44
C LEU A 391 9.57 -31.03 12.58
N GLU A 392 9.28 -31.80 11.53
CA GLU A 392 9.58 -33.23 11.46
C GLU A 392 10.58 -33.49 10.32
N ASP A 393 11.58 -34.34 10.56
CA ASP A 393 12.57 -34.70 9.54
C ASP A 393 11.98 -35.80 8.62
N GLU A 394 11.70 -35.44 7.37
CA GLU A 394 11.02 -36.30 6.37
C GLU A 394 11.62 -37.70 6.18
N ARG A 395 12.89 -37.90 6.56
CA ARG A 395 13.60 -39.18 6.42
C ARG A 395 13.59 -40.01 7.70
N THR A 396 13.38 -39.41 8.87
CA THR A 396 13.55 -40.06 10.18
C THR A 396 12.35 -39.97 11.11
N GLY A 397 11.34 -39.15 10.80
CA GLY A 397 10.17 -38.91 11.65
C GLY A 397 10.52 -38.23 12.97
N GLN A 398 11.72 -37.66 13.09
CA GLN A 398 12.17 -37.03 14.33
C GLN A 398 11.71 -35.58 14.38
N ALA A 399 11.02 -35.26 15.47
CA ALA A 399 10.64 -33.91 15.85
C ALA A 399 11.88 -33.06 16.21
N TYR A 400 11.97 -31.84 15.69
CA TYR A 400 12.98 -30.85 16.06
C TYR A 400 12.45 -29.42 15.94
N PHE A 401 13.07 -28.51 16.70
CA PHE A 401 12.89 -27.07 16.56
C PHE A 401 14.11 -26.46 15.86
N ILE A 402 13.94 -25.37 15.12
CA ILE A 402 15.06 -24.65 14.49
C ILE A 402 15.41 -23.44 15.35
N ALA A 403 16.59 -23.46 15.97
CA ALA A 403 17.21 -22.27 16.52
C ALA A 403 18.10 -21.63 15.45
N ARG A 404 17.92 -20.34 15.18
CA ARG A 404 18.81 -19.55 14.32
C ARG A 404 19.80 -18.80 15.20
N ILE A 405 21.10 -19.03 15.01
CA ILE A 405 22.18 -18.39 15.75
C ILE A 405 22.95 -17.45 14.82
N SER A 406 23.07 -16.19 15.20
CA SER A 406 23.99 -15.22 14.59
C SER A 406 25.42 -15.54 15.00
N LEU A 407 26.37 -15.49 14.07
CA LEU A 407 27.80 -15.61 14.34
C LEU A 407 28.40 -14.22 14.61
N ASP A 408 29.21 -14.07 15.66
CA ASP A 408 29.86 -12.80 15.96
C ASP A 408 30.97 -12.47 14.95
N ALA A 409 30.81 -11.33 14.26
CA ALA A 409 31.74 -10.84 13.25
C ALA A 409 33.14 -10.50 13.81
N ALA A 410 33.27 -10.18 15.11
CA ALA A 410 34.58 -9.95 15.71
C ALA A 410 35.35 -11.27 15.91
N THR A 411 34.67 -12.30 16.43
CA THR A 411 35.23 -13.65 16.59
C THR A 411 35.57 -14.30 15.24
N LEU A 412 34.74 -14.09 14.20
CA LEU A 412 35.04 -14.55 12.85
C LEU A 412 36.30 -13.90 12.25
N LYS A 413 36.48 -12.58 12.42
CA LYS A 413 37.68 -11.87 11.93
C LYS A 413 38.98 -12.27 12.62
N ALA A 414 38.91 -12.89 13.80
CA ALA A 414 40.07 -13.46 14.48
C ALA A 414 40.52 -14.81 13.87
N LEU A 415 39.78 -15.35 12.89
CA LEU A 415 40.03 -16.64 12.24
C LEU A 415 40.26 -16.47 10.74
N PRO A 416 41.42 -15.92 10.30
CA PRO A 416 41.69 -15.59 8.90
C PRO A 416 41.90 -16.79 7.97
N ASP A 417 41.86 -18.02 8.48
CA ASP A 417 42.13 -19.28 7.76
C ASP A 417 40.88 -20.20 7.73
N VAL A 418 39.68 -19.60 7.91
CA VAL A 418 38.38 -20.27 8.03
C VAL A 418 37.37 -19.66 7.06
N ASP A 419 37.31 -20.21 5.85
CA ASP A 419 36.26 -19.91 4.88
C ASP A 419 34.95 -20.62 5.23
N LEU A 420 33.90 -19.85 5.54
CA LEU A 420 32.56 -20.38 5.81
C LEU A 420 31.71 -20.41 4.54
N HIS A 421 31.02 -21.52 4.32
CA HIS A 421 30.11 -21.71 3.19
C HIS A 421 28.76 -22.28 3.65
N PRO A 422 27.63 -21.90 3.02
CA PRO A 422 26.33 -22.50 3.30
C PRO A 422 26.35 -24.03 3.12
N GLY A 423 25.67 -24.75 4.01
CA GLY A 423 25.65 -26.21 4.07
C GLY A 423 26.76 -26.85 4.92
N MET A 424 27.71 -26.09 5.46
CA MET A 424 28.75 -26.62 6.35
C MET A 424 28.13 -27.15 7.66
N PRO A 425 28.49 -28.37 8.13
CA PRO A 425 28.00 -28.92 9.38
C PRO A 425 28.70 -28.31 10.60
N THR A 426 27.90 -28.04 11.63
CA THR A 426 28.29 -27.39 12.87
C THR A 426 27.63 -28.07 14.07
N GLU A 427 28.21 -27.91 15.25
CA GLU A 427 27.63 -28.32 16.52
C GLU A 427 27.45 -27.06 17.36
N VAL A 428 26.22 -26.77 17.78
CA VAL A 428 25.92 -25.57 18.57
C VAL A 428 25.62 -25.97 20.00
N MET A 429 26.38 -25.40 20.93
CA MET A 429 26.15 -25.48 22.36
C MET A 429 25.48 -24.18 22.80
N ILE A 430 24.17 -24.22 23.02
CA ILE A 430 23.37 -23.07 23.46
C ILE A 430 23.36 -23.07 24.99
N HIS A 431 23.77 -21.97 25.62
CA HIS A 431 23.69 -21.83 27.07
C HIS A 431 22.24 -21.63 27.48
N GLY A 432 21.76 -22.51 28.36
CA GLY A 432 20.43 -22.42 28.95
C GLY A 432 20.43 -21.86 30.36
N HIS A 433 19.27 -21.92 31.02
CA HIS A 433 19.13 -21.47 32.40
C HIS A 433 20.07 -22.25 33.35
N ALA A 434 20.65 -21.54 34.32
CA ALA A 434 21.35 -22.16 35.44
C ALA A 434 20.32 -22.82 36.38
N ARG A 435 20.33 -24.16 36.44
CA ARG A 435 19.44 -24.95 37.32
C ARG A 435 20.14 -25.24 38.64
N LYS A 436 19.39 -25.37 39.74
CA LYS A 436 19.98 -25.79 41.02
C LYS A 436 20.21 -27.30 41.03
N ALA A 437 21.28 -27.75 41.66
CA ALA A 437 21.58 -29.19 41.75
C ALA A 437 20.42 -30.01 42.34
N ILE A 438 19.68 -29.45 43.30
CA ILE A 438 18.49 -30.10 43.87
C ILE A 438 17.35 -30.29 42.88
N GLU A 439 17.19 -29.40 41.89
CA GLU A 439 16.15 -29.52 40.87
C GLU A 439 16.39 -30.76 40.01
N TYR A 440 17.63 -31.04 39.61
CA TYR A 440 17.98 -32.23 38.83
C TYR A 440 17.63 -33.55 39.55
N PHE A 441 17.75 -33.60 40.89
CA PHE A 441 17.36 -34.76 41.68
C PHE A 441 15.84 -34.86 41.92
N LEU A 442 15.14 -33.72 41.98
CA LEU A 442 13.69 -33.69 42.26
C LEU A 442 12.81 -33.79 41.01
N THR A 443 13.24 -33.28 39.84
CA THR A 443 12.45 -33.28 38.59
C THR A 443 11.82 -34.65 38.26
N PRO A 444 12.55 -35.79 38.29
CA PRO A 444 11.94 -37.08 37.97
C PRO A 444 10.83 -37.49 38.95
N LEU A 445 10.96 -37.10 40.22
CA LEU A 445 10.00 -37.41 41.28
C LEU A 445 8.77 -36.49 41.17
N THR A 446 8.97 -35.20 40.92
CA THR A 446 7.87 -34.23 40.73
C THR A 446 7.10 -34.47 39.44
N ASP A 447 7.78 -34.83 38.35
CA ASP A 447 7.14 -35.13 37.07
C ASP A 447 6.39 -36.46 37.12
N GLY A 448 6.95 -37.46 37.81
CA GLY A 448 6.26 -38.73 38.10
C GLY A 448 4.99 -38.52 38.94
N MET A 449 5.06 -37.72 39.99
CA MET A 449 3.88 -37.37 40.80
C MET A 449 2.85 -36.55 40.00
N ASN A 450 3.27 -35.51 39.28
CA ASN A 450 2.36 -34.69 38.47
C ASN A 450 1.66 -35.49 37.36
N ARG A 451 2.33 -36.52 36.81
CA ARG A 451 1.76 -37.45 35.83
C ARG A 451 0.83 -38.49 36.47
N ALA A 452 1.10 -38.90 37.71
CA ALA A 452 0.20 -39.79 38.47
C ALA A 452 -1.06 -39.09 39.01
N PHE A 453 -1.02 -37.76 39.22
CA PHE A 453 -2.18 -36.96 39.66
C PHE A 453 -2.93 -36.25 38.52
N ARG A 454 -2.59 -36.55 37.25
CA ARG A 454 -3.32 -36.09 36.06
C ARG A 454 -3.54 -37.26 35.10
N GLU A 455 -4.66 -37.94 35.30
CA GLU A 455 -5.21 -38.91 34.35
C GLU A 455 -6.13 -38.17 33.36
N ASN A 456 -5.76 -38.20 32.07
CA ASN A 456 -6.56 -37.84 30.89
C ASN A 456 -5.79 -38.29 29.63
#